data_AF-A0A841FTN0-F1
#
_entry.id   AF-A0A841FTN0-F1
#
_cell.length_a   1.000
_cell.length_b   1.000
_cell.length_c   1.000
_cell.angle_alpha   90.00
_cell.angle_beta   90.00
_cell.angle_gamma   90.00
#
_symmetry.space_group_name_H-M   'P 1'
#
loop_
_entity.id
_entity.type
_entity.pdbx_description
1 polymer ?
#
loop_
_entity_poly.entity_id
_entity_poly.type
_entity_poly.pdbx_seq_one_letter_code
_entity_poly.pdbx_strand_id
1 'polypeptide(L)'
;MQGFAVDTTALRTAATRLGALGARVAPLGAAPVAQATTAVVATPTYLSGTACEAFAGQLEGVLALISEEIIGHETGLNGNAGAYEKAEETAEADFAKIQRAIGA
;
A
#
# COMPACT_ATOMS: atom_id res chain seq x y z
N MET A 1 -3.16 2.75 33.27
CA MET A 1 -3.80 3.15 32.00
C MET A 1 -4.07 1.88 31.21
N GLN A 2 -5.33 1.52 30.94
CA GLN A 2 -5.63 0.53 29.90
C GLN A 2 -5.54 1.25 28.54
N GLY A 3 -4.31 1.66 28.17
CA GLY A 3 -4.06 2.10 26.80
C GLY A 3 -4.16 0.86 25.93
N PHE A 4 -4.99 0.90 24.89
CA PHE A 4 -4.98 -0.14 23.87
C PHE A 4 -3.57 -0.22 23.31
N ALA A 5 -2.82 -1.26 23.69
CA ALA A 5 -1.53 -1.53 23.08
C ALA A 5 -1.79 -1.72 21.58
N VAL A 6 -1.26 -0.80 20.78
CA VAL A 6 -1.39 -0.93 19.33
C VAL A 6 -0.48 -2.07 18.91
N ASP A 7 -1.07 -3.11 18.32
CA ASP A 7 -0.31 -4.24 17.80
C ASP A 7 0.45 -3.82 16.53
N THR A 8 1.71 -3.45 16.72
CA THR A 8 2.62 -3.06 15.64
C THR A 8 2.92 -4.23 14.69
N THR A 9 2.78 -5.47 15.16
CA THR A 9 2.89 -6.67 14.32
C THR A 9 1.73 -6.75 13.34
N ALA A 10 0.50 -6.43 13.78
CA ALA A 10 -0.67 -6.37 12.92
C ALA A 10 -0.52 -5.27 11.85
N LEU A 11 0.00 -4.09 12.22
CA LEU A 11 0.28 -2.99 11.28
C LEU A 11 1.30 -3.41 10.21
N ARG A 12 2.44 -3.99 10.62
CA ARG A 12 3.48 -4.47 9.70
C ARG A 12 2.97 -5.60 8.80
N THR A 13 2.16 -6.51 9.34
CA THR A 13 1.52 -7.57 8.55
C THR A 13 0.59 -7.01 7.48
N ALA A 14 -0.21 -6.00 7.83
CA ALA A 14 -1.07 -5.32 6.86
C ALA A 14 -0.25 -4.59 5.79
N ALA A 15 0.83 -3.90 6.17
CA ALA A 15 1.76 -3.27 5.23
C ALA A 15 2.36 -4.28 4.24
N THR A 16 2.89 -5.41 4.71
CA THR A 16 3.43 -6.48 3.85
C THR A 16 2.38 -7.02 2.87
N ARG A 17 1.13 -7.21 3.33
CA ARG A 17 0.03 -7.66 2.46
C ARG A 17 -0.30 -6.64 1.38
N LEU A 18 -0.26 -5.35 1.71
CA LEU A 18 -0.44 -4.27 0.74
C LEU A 18 0.71 -4.20 -0.26
N GLY A 19 1.96 -4.31 0.19
CA GLY A 19 3.11 -4.37 -0.72
C GLY A 19 3.01 -5.55 -1.71
N ALA A 20 2.60 -6.72 -1.23
CA ALA A 20 2.33 -7.88 -2.08
C ALA A 20 1.16 -7.66 -3.05
N LEU A 21 0.12 -6.93 -2.64
CA LEU A 21 -0.98 -6.55 -3.52
C LEU A 21 -0.52 -5.55 -4.59
N GLY A 22 0.25 -4.53 -4.22
CA GLY A 22 0.79 -3.53 -5.14
C GLY A 22 1.67 -4.16 -6.22
N ALA A 23 2.55 -5.10 -5.83
CA ALA A 23 3.37 -5.87 -6.77
C ALA A 23 2.55 -6.70 -7.78
N ARG A 24 1.33 -7.13 -7.41
CA ARG A 24 0.41 -7.85 -8.30
C ARG A 24 -0.41 -6.92 -9.19
N VAL A 25 -0.70 -5.71 -8.73
CA VAL A 25 -1.51 -4.72 -9.47
C VAL A 25 -0.68 -3.97 -10.51
N ALA A 26 0.57 -3.62 -10.20
CA ALA A 26 1.46 -2.90 -11.11
C ALA A 26 1.55 -3.51 -12.54
N PRO A 27 1.77 -4.83 -12.74
CA PRO A 27 1.82 -5.41 -14.09
C PRO A 27 0.47 -5.43 -14.82
N LEU A 28 -0.65 -5.30 -14.10
CA LEU A 28 -1.99 -5.22 -14.70
C LEU A 28 -2.25 -3.87 -15.37
N GLY A 29 -1.49 -2.81 -15.05
CA GLY A 29 -1.61 -1.51 -15.72
C GLY A 29 -1.14 -1.55 -17.18
N ALA A 30 -0.06 -2.28 -17.45
CA ALA A 30 0.56 -2.35 -18.78
C ALA A 30 -0.03 -3.44 -19.71
N ALA A 31 -0.62 -4.49 -19.15
CA ALA A 31 -1.15 -5.61 -19.93
C ALA A 31 -2.37 -5.26 -20.82
N PRO A 32 -3.35 -4.43 -20.39
CA PRO A 32 -4.53 -4.10 -21.18
C PRO A 32 -4.23 -3.32 -22.44
N VAL A 33 -3.23 -2.43 -22.43
CA VAL A 33 -2.79 -1.68 -23.61
C VAL A 33 -2.23 -2.63 -24.68
N ALA A 34 -1.40 -3.58 -24.27
CA ALA A 34 -0.86 -4.60 -25.17
C ALA A 34 -1.97 -5.53 -25.72
N GLN A 35 -2.93 -5.93 -24.88
CA GLN A 35 -4.04 -6.80 -25.29
C GLN A 35 -5.05 -6.07 -26.19
N ALA A 36 -5.36 -4.81 -25.91
CA ALA A 36 -6.24 -3.98 -26.72
C ALA A 36 -5.67 -3.77 -28.13
N THR A 37 -4.37 -3.48 -28.24
CA THR A 37 -3.66 -3.38 -29.52
C THR A 37 -3.77 -4.69 -30.32
N THR A 38 -3.58 -5.82 -29.65
CA THR A 38 -3.67 -7.16 -30.27
C THR A 38 -5.10 -7.45 -30.75
N ALA A 39 -6.12 -7.10 -29.97
CA ALA A 39 -7.53 -7.33 -30.30
C ALA A 39 -8.02 -6.50 -31.50
N VAL A 40 -7.54 -5.25 -31.64
CA VAL A 40 -7.83 -4.38 -32.79
C VAL A 40 -7.26 -4.97 -34.08
N VAL A 41 -6.02 -5.47 -34.03
CA VAL A 41 -5.38 -6.13 -35.18
C VAL A 41 -6.14 -7.41 -35.58
N ALA A 42 -6.62 -8.19 -34.60
CA ALA A 42 -7.34 -9.43 -34.85
C ALA A 42 -8.79 -9.25 -35.33
N THR A 43 -9.45 -8.15 -34.94
CA THR A 43 -10.89 -7.90 -35.21
C THR A 43 -11.20 -6.45 -35.58
N PRO A 44 -10.71 -5.96 -36.74
CA PRO A 44 -10.78 -4.55 -37.13
C PRO A 44 -12.21 -4.05 -37.47
N THR A 45 -13.17 -4.95 -37.70
CA THR A 45 -14.56 -4.60 -38.08
C THR A 45 -15.47 -4.22 -36.91
N TYR A 46 -15.11 -4.55 -35.67
CA TYR A 46 -15.97 -4.36 -34.49
C TYR A 46 -15.36 -3.45 -33.41
N LEU A 47 -14.04 -3.28 -33.41
CA LEU A 47 -13.31 -2.44 -32.47
C LEU A 47 -12.57 -1.36 -33.24
N SER A 48 -12.91 -0.09 -33.03
CA SER A 48 -12.04 0.99 -33.52
C SER A 48 -10.79 1.03 -32.64
N GLY A 49 -9.62 1.09 -33.25
CA GLY A 49 -8.34 1.19 -32.52
C GLY A 49 -8.36 2.31 -31.47
N THR A 50 -8.96 3.45 -31.83
CA THR A 50 -9.14 4.61 -30.97
C THR A 50 -9.95 4.35 -29.70
N ALA A 51 -11.03 3.57 -29.76
CA ALA A 51 -11.86 3.27 -28.59
C ALA A 51 -11.16 2.27 -27.65
N CYS A 52 -10.48 1.28 -28.23
CA CYS A 52 -9.65 0.32 -27.49
C CYS A 52 -8.48 1.01 -26.78
N GLU A 53 -7.77 1.91 -27.47
CA GLU A 53 -6.68 2.70 -26.90
C GLU A 53 -7.17 3.63 -25.78
N ALA A 54 -8.29 4.32 -26.00
CA ALA A 54 -8.86 5.21 -24.98
C ALA A 54 -9.28 4.46 -23.70
N PHE A 55 -9.93 3.30 -23.84
CA PHE A 55 -10.28 2.46 -22.70
C PHE A 55 -9.04 1.90 -21.99
N ALA A 56 -8.05 1.44 -22.74
CA ALA A 56 -6.82 0.91 -22.16
C ALA A 56 -6.05 1.99 -21.40
N GLY A 57 -5.98 3.22 -21.93
CA GLY A 57 -5.37 4.36 -21.22
C GLY A 57 -6.14 4.77 -19.96
N GLN A 58 -7.48 4.73 -19.98
CA GLN A 58 -8.29 4.95 -18.77
C GLN A 58 -8.03 3.88 -17.70
N LEU A 59 -7.97 2.62 -18.12
CA LEU A 59 -7.70 1.49 -17.23
C LEU A 59 -6.29 1.57 -16.63
N GLU A 60 -5.29 1.90 -17.46
CA GLU A 60 -3.92 2.16 -17.00
C GLU A 60 -3.89 3.29 -15.95
N GLY A 61 -4.58 4.41 -16.20
CA GLY A 61 -4.68 5.52 -15.25
C GLY A 61 -5.34 5.14 -13.92
N VAL A 62 -6.43 4.37 -13.96
CA VAL A 62 -7.09 3.87 -12.74
C VAL A 62 -6.18 2.92 -11.96
N LEU A 63 -5.45 2.04 -12.64
CA LEU A 63 -4.53 1.11 -12.00
C LEU A 63 -3.29 1.80 -11.43
N ALA A 64 -2.84 2.90 -12.05
CA ALA A 64 -1.81 3.76 -11.48
C ALA A 64 -2.27 4.39 -10.16
N LEU A 65 -3.47 4.98 -10.12
CA LEU A 65 -4.06 5.54 -8.90
C LEU A 65 -4.20 4.50 -7.78
N ILE A 66 -4.69 3.30 -8.12
CA ILE A 66 -4.80 2.20 -7.14
C ILE A 66 -3.41 1.81 -6.61
N SER A 67 -2.39 1.77 -7.48
CA SER A 67 -1.02 1.44 -7.07
C SER A 67 -0.43 2.50 -6.14
N GLU A 68 -0.66 3.78 -6.42
CA GLU A 68 -0.25 4.90 -5.55
C GLU A 68 -0.91 4.80 -4.18
N GLU A 69 -2.21 4.54 -4.13
CA GLU A 69 -2.95 4.37 -2.87
C GLU A 69 -2.48 3.16 -2.06
N ILE A 70 -2.15 2.04 -2.72
CA ILE A 70 -1.59 0.87 -2.04
C ILE A 70 -0.24 1.19 -1.40
N ILE A 71 0.66 1.86 -2.14
CA ILE A 71 1.98 2.28 -1.66
C ILE A 71 1.85 3.28 -0.51
N GLY A 72 0.91 4.23 -0.62
CA GLY A 72 0.60 5.21 0.42
C GLY A 72 0.17 4.54 1.72
N HIS A 73 -0.77 3.60 1.65
CA HIS A 73 -1.22 2.85 2.82
C HIS A 73 -0.13 1.96 3.43
N GLU A 74 0.67 1.26 2.61
CA GLU A 74 1.82 0.49 3.08
C GLU A 74 2.79 1.37 3.87
N THR A 75 3.16 2.51 3.28
CA THR A 75 4.09 3.47 3.90
C THR A 75 3.52 4.02 5.21
N GLY A 76 2.24 4.40 5.23
CA GLY A 76 1.57 4.90 6.41
C GLY A 76 1.50 3.87 7.55
N LEU A 77 1.20 2.61 7.24
CA LEU A 77 1.16 1.54 8.24
C LEU A 77 2.54 1.25 8.83
N ASN A 78 3.59 1.18 8.00
CA ASN A 78 4.97 1.01 8.47
C ASN A 78 5.44 2.20 9.32
N GLY A 79 5.12 3.43 8.90
CA GLY A 79 5.43 4.65 9.65
C GLY A 79 4.74 4.68 11.01
N ASN A 80 3.46 4.34 11.07
CA ASN A 80 2.70 4.27 12.31
C ASN A 80 3.25 3.19 13.25
N ALA A 81 3.58 2.01 12.73
CA ALA A 81 4.18 0.94 13.54
C ALA A 81 5.46 1.42 14.24
N GLY A 82 6.37 2.07 13.49
CA GLY A 82 7.60 2.63 14.07
C GLY A 82 7.35 3.76 15.08
N ALA A 83 6.32 4.59 14.87
CA ALA A 83 5.95 5.64 15.82
C ALA A 83 5.46 5.07 17.15
N TYR A 84 4.65 4.00 17.12
CA TYR A 84 4.17 3.31 18.32
C TYR A 84 5.31 2.61 19.06
N GLU A 85 6.19 1.89 18.36
CA GLU A 85 7.37 1.25 18.96
C GLU A 85 8.26 2.27 19.70
N LYS A 86 8.50 3.44 19.08
CA LYS A 86 9.28 4.52 19.70
C LYS A 86 8.59 5.15 20.91
N ALA A 87 7.27 5.30 20.85
CA ALA A 87 6.49 5.82 21.97
C ALA A 87 6.53 4.86 23.16
N GLU A 88 6.46 3.55 22.90
CA GLU A 88 6.59 2.50 23.92
C GLU A 88 7.98 2.50 24.56
N GLU A 89 9.06 2.53 23.76
CA GLU A 89 10.44 2.62 24.26
C GLU A 89 10.65 3.85 25.17
N THR A 90 10.08 5.00 24.76
CA THR A 90 10.17 6.24 25.55
C THR A 90 9.42 6.10 26.88
N ALA A 91 8.22 5.53 26.85
CA ALA A 91 7.42 5.31 28.04
C ALA A 91 8.09 4.33 29.02
N GLU A 92 8.70 3.25 28.51
CA GLU A 92 9.47 2.30 29.30
C GLU A 92 10.69 2.96 29.96
N ALA A 93 11.43 3.77 29.20
CA ALA A 93 12.60 4.49 29.71
C ALA A 93 12.21 5.48 30.83
N ASP A 94 11.11 6.21 30.66
CA ASP A 94 10.62 7.15 31.67
C ASP A 94 10.08 6.44 32.90
N PHE A 95 9.38 5.32 32.73
CA PHE A 95 8.94 4.49 33.84
C PHE A 95 10.12 3.95 34.65
N ALA A 96 11.18 3.46 33.98
CA ALA A 96 12.40 3.00 34.63
C ALA A 96 13.12 4.13 35.41
N LYS A 97 13.13 5.36 34.88
CA LYS A 97 13.67 6.54 35.60
C LYS A 97 12.86 6.84 36.87
N ILE A 98 11.53 6.82 36.78
CA ILE A 98 10.64 7.06 37.92
C ILE A 98 10.83 5.99 38.99
N GLN A 99 10.89 4.71 38.61
CA GLN A 99 11.14 3.62 39.55
C GLN A 99 12.46 3.78 40.30
N ARG A 100 13.54 4.17 39.61
CA ARG A 100 14.84 4.47 40.25
C ARG A 100 14.76 5.65 41.20
N ALA A 101 14.00 6.69 40.86
CA ALA A 101 13.85 7.89 41.70
C ALA A 101 13.01 7.63 42.97
N ILE A 102 12.11 6.66 42.95
CA ILE A 102 11.28 6.29 44.13
C ILE A 102 11.99 5.24 45.00
N GLY A 103 12.84 4.39 44.43
CA GLY A 103 13.54 3.32 45.14
C GLY A 103 14.93 3.68 45.71
N ALA A 104 15.38 4.93 45.56
CA ALA A 104 16.63 5.48 46.10
C ALA A 104 16.34 6.45 47.25
#